data_AF-A0A559LZL3-F1
#
_entry.id   AF-A0A559LZL3-F1
#
_cell.length_a   1.000
_cell.length_b   1.000
_cell.length_c   1.000
_cell.angle_alpha   90.00
_cell.angle_beta   90.00
_cell.angle_gamma   90.00
#
_symmetry.space_group_name_H-M   'P 1'
#
loop_
_entity.id
_entity.type
_entity.pdbx_description
1 polymer ?
#
loop_
_entity_poly.entity_id
_entity_poly.type
_entity_poly.pdbx_seq_one_letter_code
_entity_poly.pdbx_strand_id
1 'polypeptide(L)'
;MAAPMDERISVPIDDPNADTEWNEILRKHGVIPEKPPSPTPLIEEAILEGRRLAHENRLEGKDLDELDALEDLEDENFLEKYRQQRVSELAALTKKAVHGAVYPLSKPDYSREVTDASASGPVLVNLTSGLGTNVE
;
A
#
# COMPACT_ATOMS: atom_id res chain seq x y z
N MET A 1 -35.94 -53.96 -41.77
CA MET A 1 -36.09 -52.71 -40.99
C MET A 1 -34.73 -52.04 -40.98
N ALA A 2 -34.58 -50.93 -41.70
CA ALA A 2 -33.33 -50.16 -41.74
C ALA A 2 -33.19 -49.38 -40.43
N ALA A 3 -32.02 -49.42 -39.80
CA ALA A 3 -31.73 -48.63 -38.61
C ALA A 3 -31.81 -47.12 -38.96
N PRO A 4 -32.33 -46.27 -38.06
CA PRO A 4 -32.40 -44.84 -38.33
C PRO A 4 -30.98 -44.26 -38.39
N MET A 5 -30.71 -43.51 -39.45
CA MET A 5 -29.43 -42.81 -39.65
C MET A 5 -29.31 -41.70 -38.60
N ASP A 6 -28.21 -41.70 -37.85
CA ASP A 6 -27.86 -40.65 -36.89
C ASP A 6 -27.41 -39.39 -37.68
N GLU A 7 -28.36 -38.61 -38.18
CA GLU A 7 -28.09 -37.33 -38.83
C GLU A 7 -27.66 -36.30 -37.77
N ARG A 8 -26.35 -36.16 -37.60
CA ARG A 8 -25.76 -35.12 -36.75
C ARG A 8 -25.84 -33.78 -37.46
N ILE A 9 -26.88 -33.00 -37.16
CA ILE A 9 -27.06 -31.65 -37.66
C ILE A 9 -25.97 -30.74 -37.04
N SER A 10 -25.07 -30.22 -37.85
CA SER A 10 -24.07 -29.23 -37.42
C SER A 10 -24.67 -27.83 -37.45
N VAL A 11 -25.00 -27.27 -36.28
CA VAL A 11 -25.47 -25.89 -36.15
C VAL A 11 -24.25 -24.94 -36.21
N PRO A 12 -24.23 -23.91 -37.08
CA PRO A 12 -23.17 -22.91 -37.10
C PRO A 12 -23.13 -22.14 -35.78
N ILE A 13 -21.93 -21.97 -35.21
CA ILE A 13 -21.72 -21.12 -34.03
C ILE A 13 -21.45 -19.71 -34.56
N ASP A 14 -22.42 -18.81 -34.47
CA ASP A 14 -22.31 -17.44 -35.00
C ASP A 14 -21.27 -16.60 -34.22
N ASP A 15 -21.24 -16.72 -32.89
CA ASP A 15 -20.24 -16.09 -32.00
C ASP A 15 -19.99 -16.95 -30.74
N PRO A 16 -18.77 -17.50 -30.54
CA PRO A 16 -18.45 -18.34 -29.37
C PRO A 16 -18.46 -17.56 -28.04
N ASN A 17 -18.39 -16.23 -28.07
CA ASN A 17 -18.44 -15.37 -26.89
C ASN A 17 -19.85 -14.85 -26.57
N ALA A 18 -20.85 -15.09 -27.42
CA ALA A 18 -22.21 -14.68 -27.12
C ALA A 18 -22.77 -15.45 -25.91
N ASP A 19 -23.50 -14.74 -25.05
CA ASP A 19 -24.13 -15.30 -23.85
C ASP A 19 -25.58 -15.72 -24.17
N THR A 20 -25.71 -16.82 -24.92
CA THR A 20 -27.01 -17.44 -25.27
C THR A 20 -27.18 -18.78 -24.56
N GLU A 21 -28.42 -19.21 -24.34
CA GLU A 21 -28.75 -20.51 -23.74
C GLU A 21 -28.11 -21.68 -24.52
N TRP A 22 -28.02 -21.55 -25.85
CA TRP A 22 -27.35 -22.54 -26.71
C TRP A 22 -25.84 -22.60 -26.47
N ASN A 23 -25.16 -21.46 -26.37
CA ASN A 23 -23.72 -21.43 -26.11
C ASN A 23 -23.36 -21.97 -24.72
N GLU A 24 -24.23 -21.78 -23.72
CA GLU A 24 -24.05 -22.36 -22.38
C GLU A 24 -24.17 -23.89 -22.40
N ILE A 25 -25.13 -24.44 -23.15
CA ILE A 25 -25.26 -25.88 -23.39
C ILE A 25 -24.02 -26.41 -24.13
N LEU A 26 -23.52 -25.70 -25.14
CA LEU A 26 -22.31 -26.09 -25.89
C LEU A 26 -21.04 -26.06 -25.03
N ARG A 27 -20.93 -25.12 -24.09
CA ARG A 27 -19.85 -25.10 -23.08
C ARG A 27 -19.94 -26.30 -22.14
N LYS A 28 -21.13 -26.62 -21.63
CA LYS A 28 -21.38 -27.78 -20.77
C LYS A 28 -21.08 -29.12 -21.45
N HIS A 29 -21.29 -29.20 -22.76
CA HIS A 29 -20.97 -30.38 -23.59
C HIS A 29 -19.52 -30.41 -24.11
N GLY A 30 -18.69 -29.41 -23.78
CA GLY A 30 -17.27 -29.37 -24.15
C GLY A 30 -16.98 -29.04 -25.61
N VAL A 31 -17.97 -28.49 -26.33
CA VAL A 31 -17.83 -28.07 -27.74
C VAL A 31 -17.17 -26.68 -27.85
N ILE A 32 -17.43 -25.80 -26.88
CA ILE A 32 -16.82 -24.47 -26.75
C ILE A 32 -16.14 -24.39 -25.37
N PRO A 33 -14.96 -23.74 -25.24
CA PRO A 33 -14.32 -23.53 -23.94
C PRO A 33 -15.22 -22.82 -22.93
N GLU A 34 -15.11 -23.21 -21.65
CA GLU A 34 -15.82 -22.54 -20.56
C GLU A 34 -15.39 -21.07 -20.42
N LYS A 35 -16.33 -20.22 -19.98
CA LYS A 35 -16.06 -18.80 -19.75
C LYS A 35 -15.09 -18.67 -18.57
N PRO A 36 -14.11 -17.74 -18.60
CA PRO A 36 -13.31 -17.46 -17.41
C PRO A 36 -14.23 -17.13 -16.22
N PRO A 37 -13.86 -17.55 -15.00
CA PRO A 37 -14.65 -17.27 -13.82
C PRO A 37 -14.85 -15.75 -13.70
N SER A 38 -16.07 -15.35 -13.35
CA SER A 38 -16.38 -13.94 -13.19
C SER A 38 -15.47 -13.34 -12.11
N PRO A 39 -14.91 -12.14 -12.30
CA PRO A 39 -14.10 -11.47 -11.28
C PRO A 39 -14.94 -10.93 -10.11
N THR A 40 -16.27 -11.07 -10.14
CA THR A 40 -17.21 -10.61 -9.11
C THR A 40 -16.79 -10.94 -7.66
N PRO A 41 -16.46 -12.18 -7.28
CA PRO A 41 -16.02 -12.50 -5.91
C PRO A 41 -14.75 -11.74 -5.50
N LEU A 42 -13.79 -11.57 -6.40
CA LEU A 42 -12.56 -10.84 -6.12
C LEU A 42 -12.84 -9.34 -5.90
N ILE A 43 -13.77 -8.78 -6.65
CA ILE A 43 -14.20 -7.38 -6.53
C ILE A 43 -14.91 -7.16 -5.19
N GLU A 44 -15.79 -8.10 -4.78
CA GLU A 44 -16.49 -8.03 -3.50
C GLU A 44 -15.52 -8.10 -2.31
N GLU A 45 -14.54 -9.00 -2.36
CA GLU A 45 -13.48 -9.10 -1.36
C GLU A 45 -12.65 -7.81 -1.28
N ALA A 46 -12.25 -7.25 -2.43
CA ALA A 46 -11.50 -6.00 -2.49
C ALA A 46 -12.28 -4.80 -1.94
N ILE A 47 -13.59 -4.74 -2.17
CA ILE A 47 -14.46 -3.70 -1.60
C ILE A 47 -14.54 -3.83 -0.08
N LEU A 48 -14.68 -5.06 0.43
CA LEU A 48 -14.73 -5.32 1.87
C LEU A 48 -13.43 -4.95 2.56
N GLU A 49 -12.30 -5.31 1.95
CA GLU A 49 -10.97 -4.91 2.42
C GLU A 49 -10.76 -3.39 2.37
N GLY A 50 -11.17 -2.73 1.29
CA GLY A 50 -11.11 -1.27 1.18
C GLY A 50 -11.91 -0.57 2.28
N ARG A 51 -13.08 -1.11 2.63
CA ARG A 51 -13.91 -0.60 3.74
C ARG A 51 -13.19 -0.75 5.08
N ARG A 52 -12.52 -1.88 5.32
CA ARG A 52 -11.74 -2.14 6.54
C ARG A 52 -10.59 -1.14 6.65
N LEU A 53 -9.82 -0.97 5.57
CA LEU A 53 -8.68 -0.05 5.55
C LEU A 53 -9.11 1.41 5.75
N ALA A 54 -10.22 1.82 5.14
CA ALA A 54 -10.77 3.16 5.33
C ALA A 54 -11.20 3.41 6.78
N HIS A 55 -11.68 2.38 7.48
CA HIS A 55 -12.02 2.46 8.90
C HIS A 55 -10.79 2.50 9.80
N GLU A 56 -9.76 1.71 9.49
CA GLU A 56 -8.48 1.71 10.21
C GLU A 56 -7.76 3.05 10.09
N ASN A 57 -7.69 3.62 8.88
CA ASN A 57 -7.00 4.88 8.61
C ASN A 57 -7.90 6.12 8.71
N ARG A 58 -9.08 6.00 9.33
CA ARG A 58 -10.05 7.11 9.37
C ARG A 58 -9.54 8.37 10.07
N LEU A 59 -8.56 8.21 10.96
CA LEU A 59 -7.93 9.29 11.73
C LEU A 59 -6.69 9.87 11.02
N GLU A 60 -6.25 9.27 9.92
CA GLU A 60 -5.08 9.72 9.16
C GLU A 60 -5.44 10.92 8.27
N GLY A 61 -4.57 11.93 8.24
CA GLY A 61 -4.71 13.08 7.33
C GLY A 61 -5.82 14.07 7.68
N LYS A 62 -6.43 13.94 8.86
CA LYS A 62 -7.43 14.89 9.39
C LYS A 62 -6.79 16.07 10.10
N ASP A 63 -7.47 17.21 10.05
CA ASP A 63 -7.10 18.40 10.82
C ASP A 63 -7.56 18.30 12.28
N LEU A 64 -7.01 19.15 13.16
CA LEU A 64 -7.32 19.14 14.60
C LEU A 64 -8.83 19.29 14.89
N ASP A 65 -9.49 20.21 14.18
CA ASP A 65 -10.92 20.47 14.33
C ASP A 65 -11.77 19.26 13.89
N GLU A 66 -11.31 18.51 12.90
CA GLU A 66 -12.01 17.31 12.42
C GLU A 66 -11.83 16.10 13.34
N LEU A 67 -10.68 16.01 14.01
CA LEU A 67 -10.40 14.97 15.01
C LEU A 67 -11.23 15.20 16.28
N ASP A 68 -11.36 16.46 16.72
CA ASP A 68 -12.18 16.86 17.86
C ASP A 68 -13.65 16.45 17.66
N ALA A 69 -14.19 16.67 16.45
CA ALA A 69 -15.54 16.26 16.10
C ALA A 69 -15.76 14.73 16.09
N LEU A 70 -14.69 13.94 16.01
CA LEU A 70 -14.73 12.47 16.01
C LEU A 70 -14.44 11.86 17.38
N GLU A 71 -13.93 12.63 18.35
CA GLU A 71 -13.56 12.13 19.67
C GLU A 71 -14.76 11.49 20.39
N ASP A 72 -15.94 12.12 20.33
CA ASP A 72 -17.17 11.62 20.95
C ASP A 72 -17.79 10.40 20.23
N LEU A 73 -17.41 10.16 18.97
CA LEU A 73 -17.98 9.11 18.13
C LEU A 73 -17.16 7.81 18.18
N GLU A 74 -15.93 7.86 18.67
CA GLU A 74 -15.00 6.74 18.65
C GLU A 74 -14.88 6.05 20.01
N ASP A 75 -14.74 4.73 19.97
CA ASP A 75 -14.55 3.94 21.19
C ASP A 75 -13.17 4.23 21.81
N GLU A 76 -13.11 4.38 23.14
CA GLU A 76 -11.87 4.59 23.89
C GLU A 76 -10.79 3.53 23.58
N ASN A 77 -11.21 2.28 23.37
CA ASN A 77 -10.33 1.16 23.01
C ASN A 77 -9.69 1.32 21.62
N PHE A 78 -10.41 1.90 20.66
CA PHE A 78 -9.87 2.21 19.33
C PHE A 78 -8.82 3.33 19.42
N LEU A 79 -9.16 4.40 20.16
CA LEU A 79 -8.26 5.55 20.36
C LEU A 79 -6.95 5.13 21.05
N GLU A 80 -7.03 4.26 22.06
CA GLU A 80 -5.85 3.77 22.77
C GLU A 80 -4.94 2.92 21.86
N LYS A 81 -5.52 2.00 21.07
CA LYS A 81 -4.77 1.21 20.09
C LYS A 81 -4.11 2.08 19.03
N TYR A 82 -4.84 3.06 18.50
CA TYR A 82 -4.32 3.99 17.51
C TYR A 82 -3.16 4.81 18.08
N ARG A 83 -3.30 5.32 19.32
CA ARG A 83 -2.21 6.03 20.02
C ARG A 83 -0.98 5.15 20.18
N GLN A 84 -1.15 3.91 20.64
CA GLN A 84 -0.03 2.97 20.79
C GLN A 84 0.66 2.68 19.46
N GLN A 85 -0.10 2.47 18.39
CA GLN A 85 0.42 2.27 17.04
C GLN A 85 1.24 3.48 16.58
N ARG A 86 0.69 4.70 16.65
CA ARG A 86 1.37 5.93 16.23
C ARG A 86 2.65 6.19 17.03
N VAL A 87 2.62 5.96 18.35
CA VAL A 87 3.82 6.09 19.20
C VAL A 87 4.89 5.06 18.80
N SER A 88 4.49 3.83 18.48
CA SER A 88 5.43 2.79 18.05
C SER A 88 6.09 3.13 16.70
N GLU A 89 5.32 3.70 15.76
CA GLU A 89 5.81 4.16 14.46
C GLU A 89 6.80 5.32 14.62
N LEU A 90 6.46 6.33 15.43
CA LEU A 90 7.36 7.44 15.75
C LEU A 90 8.63 6.95 16.45
N ALA A 91 8.52 5.98 17.37
CA ALA A 91 9.67 5.37 18.03
C ALA A 91 10.55 4.59 17.04
N ALA A 92 9.97 3.92 16.05
CA ALA A 92 10.72 3.24 15.00
C ALA A 92 11.44 4.22 14.07
N LEU A 93 10.76 5.32 13.67
CA LEU A 93 11.34 6.36 12.83
C LEU A 93 12.49 7.09 13.53
N THR A 94 12.33 7.44 14.80
CA THR A 94 13.38 8.09 15.61
C THR A 94 14.57 7.17 15.84
N LYS A 95 14.36 5.86 16.08
CA LYS A 95 15.47 4.88 16.14
C LYS A 95 16.21 4.74 14.81
N LYS A 96 15.53 4.92 13.68
CA LYS A 96 16.13 4.88 12.35
C LYS A 96 16.90 6.16 12.03
N ALA A 97 16.50 7.30 12.59
CA ALA A 97 17.20 8.57 12.45
C ALA A 97 18.48 8.58 13.31
N VAL A 98 19.57 8.02 12.76
CA VAL A 98 20.91 8.04 13.40
C VAL A 98 21.39 9.47 13.66
N HIS A 99 20.91 10.42 12.86
CA HIS A 99 21.25 11.84 12.93
C HIS A 99 19.96 12.68 12.97
N GLY A 100 20.00 13.83 13.64
CA GLY A 100 18.83 14.70 13.78
C GLY A 100 19.07 16.00 14.55
N ALA A 101 20.28 16.21 15.08
CA ALA A 101 20.67 17.45 15.73
C ALA A 101 22.06 17.87 15.23
N VAL A 102 22.28 19.18 15.19
CA VAL A 102 23.60 19.78 14.96
C VAL A 102 24.23 20.06 16.32
N TYR A 103 25.46 19.63 16.51
CA TYR A 103 26.20 19.81 17.77
C TYR A 103 27.56 20.49 17.51
N PRO A 104 28.09 21.25 18.49
CA PRO A 104 29.39 21.87 18.35
C PRO A 104 30.49 20.81 18.33
N LEU A 105 31.47 20.98 17.44
CA LEU A 105 32.58 20.05 17.26
C LEU A 105 33.89 20.70 17.72
N SER A 106 34.70 19.96 18.47
CA SER A 106 36.03 20.40 18.90
C SER A 106 37.11 19.94 17.91
N LYS A 107 38.27 20.62 17.91
CA LYS A 107 39.40 20.25 17.03
C LYS A 107 39.86 18.78 17.18
N PRO A 108 40.06 18.22 18.40
CA PRO A 108 40.47 16.81 18.53
C PRO A 108 39.41 15.81 18.06
N ASP A 109 38.12 16.16 18.11
CA ASP A 109 37.04 15.27 17.68
C ASP A 109 36.84 15.25 16.15
N TYR A 110 37.43 16.21 15.42
CA TYR A 110 37.25 16.36 13.97
C TYR A 110 37.66 15.12 13.18
N SER A 111 38.77 14.45 13.55
CA SER A 111 39.20 13.26 12.82
C SER A 111 38.15 12.15 12.91
N ARG A 112 37.66 11.88 14.11
CA ARG A 112 36.69 10.81 14.37
C ARG A 112 35.32 11.13 13.76
N GLU A 113 34.83 12.35 13.97
CA GLU A 113 33.43 12.71 13.69
C GLU A 113 33.21 13.28 12.28
N VAL A 114 34.28 13.66 11.58
CA VAL A 114 34.21 14.13 10.19
C VAL A 114 34.98 13.20 9.26
N THR A 115 36.27 12.97 9.54
CA THR A 115 37.12 12.20 8.60
C THR A 115 36.72 10.74 8.57
N ASP A 116 36.70 10.08 9.72
CA ASP A 116 36.36 8.66 9.80
C ASP A 116 34.86 8.42 9.50
N ALA A 117 33.99 9.31 9.99
CA ALA A 117 32.55 9.26 9.72
C ALA A 117 32.18 9.47 8.25
N SER A 118 33.00 10.19 7.47
CA SER A 118 32.75 10.39 6.03
C SER A 118 32.76 9.10 5.22
N ALA A 119 33.36 8.03 5.76
CA ALA A 119 33.36 6.71 5.12
C ALA A 119 31.98 6.02 5.18
N SER A 120 31.15 6.34 6.18
CA SER A 120 29.82 5.74 6.35
C SER A 120 28.69 6.57 5.73
N GLY A 121 28.96 7.82 5.33
CA GLY A 121 27.99 8.68 4.67
C GLY A 121 28.46 10.13 4.52
N PRO A 122 27.66 10.98 3.86
CA PRO A 122 27.97 12.40 3.71
C PRO A 122 27.91 13.12 5.07
N VAL A 123 28.97 13.87 5.39
CA VAL A 123 29.06 14.69 6.61
C VAL A 123 28.98 16.17 6.22
N LEU A 124 28.06 16.91 6.83
CA LEU A 124 27.98 18.37 6.70
C LEU A 124 28.64 19.03 7.91
N VAL A 125 29.64 19.87 7.63
CA VAL A 125 30.34 20.66 8.67
C VAL A 125 30.15 22.14 8.37
N ASN A 126 29.66 22.88 9.35
CA ASN A 126 29.60 24.34 9.30
C ASN A 126 30.79 24.93 10.04
N LEU A 127 31.80 25.39 9.29
CA LEU A 127 32.97 26.07 9.84
C LEU A 127 32.70 27.58 9.90
N THR A 128 32.43 28.10 11.10
CA THR A 128 32.25 29.54 11.33
C THR A 128 33.43 30.11 12.09
N SER A 129 33.93 31.27 11.65
CA SER A 129 34.84 32.09 12.44
C SER A 129 34.04 33.21 13.08
N GLY A 130 34.11 33.34 14.42
CA GLY A 130 33.45 34.44 15.13
C GLY A 130 34.02 35.83 14.78
N LEU A 131 35.21 35.86 14.18
CA LEU A 131 35.82 37.04 13.57
C LEU A 131 35.63 36.86 12.06
N GLY A 132 34.78 37.68 11.42
CA GLY A 132 34.38 37.58 10.01
C GLY A 132 35.50 37.79 8.98
N THR A 133 36.59 37.06 9.09
CA THR A 133 37.80 37.17 8.26
C THR A 133 38.06 35.92 7.42
N ASN A 134 37.04 35.10 7.16
CA ASN A 134 37.16 34.05 6.15
C ASN A 134 37.11 34.70 4.77
N VAL A 135 38.28 35.14 4.30
CA VAL A 135 38.50 35.50 2.89
C VAL A 135 38.89 34.22 2.18
N GLU A 136 38.15 33.89 1.11
CA GLU A 136 38.39 32.74 0.22
C GLU A 136 39.79 32.72 -0.39
#